data_AF-A0A1Y4S5Y3-F1
#
_entry.id   AF-A0A1Y4S5Y3-F1
#
_cell.length_a   1.000
_cell.length_b   1.000
_cell.length_c   1.000
_cell.angle_alpha   90.00
_cell.angle_beta   90.00
_cell.angle_gamma   90.00
#
_symmetry.space_group_name_H-M   'P 1'
#
loop_
_entity.id
_entity.type
_entity.pdbx_description
1 polymer ?
#
loop_
_entity_poly.entity_id
_entity_poly.type
_entity_poly.pdbx_seq_one_letter_code
_entity_poly.pdbx_strand_id
1 'polypeptide(L)'
;MQDTVLPKLKQQLADTKGIFKGKERKALTEQIQRTEKEIAENLDKLPDVLKEDGYPDVQAFMATYRKAEAVVEQYNRDLAAWERQVREKQKPAQKEQAKPPRRESVLKRLRQLQAEGRRQKPKPKTHDRER
;
A
#
# COMPACT_ATOMS: atom_id res chain seq x y z
N MET A 1 4.06 8.20 -5.01
CA MET A 1 4.13 9.61 -5.51
C MET A 1 4.08 10.64 -4.37
N GLN A 2 3.53 10.34 -3.19
CA GLN A 2 3.50 11.27 -2.04
C GLN A 2 4.70 11.12 -1.07
N ASP A 3 5.48 10.03 -1.14
CA ASP A 3 6.59 9.72 -0.21
C ASP A 3 7.84 10.62 -0.35
N THR A 4 7.75 11.69 -1.14
CA THR A 4 8.90 12.53 -1.48
C THR A 4 8.77 13.97 -1.03
N VAL A 5 7.61 14.42 -0.52
CA VAL A 5 7.37 15.84 -0.22
C VAL A 5 8.28 16.35 0.92
N LEU A 6 8.27 15.67 2.07
CA LEU A 6 9.12 16.07 3.21
C LEU A 6 10.62 15.94 2.89
N PRO A 7 11.11 14.85 2.27
CA PRO A 7 12.50 14.78 1.79
C PRO A 7 12.88 15.89 0.81
N LYS A 8 11.99 16.24 -0.14
CA LYS A 8 12.24 17.34 -1.09
C LYS A 8 12.32 18.70 -0.41
N LEU A 9 11.43 18.99 0.55
CA LEU A 9 11.47 20.25 1.31
C LEU A 9 12.76 20.37 2.13
N LYS A 10 13.20 19.27 2.76
CA LYS A 10 14.48 19.22 3.49
C LYS A 10 15.67 19.42 2.56
N GLN A 11 15.63 18.82 1.36
CA GLN A 11 16.65 19.03 0.34
C GLN A 11 16.68 20.48 -0.15
N GLN A 12 15.53 21.08 -0.43
CA GLN A 12 15.40 22.49 -0.83
C GLN A 12 15.92 23.44 0.26
N LEU A 13 15.68 23.13 1.54
CA LEU A 13 16.24 23.88 2.66
C LEU A 13 17.78 23.78 2.69
N ALA A 14 18.33 22.60 2.40
CA ALA A 14 19.77 22.38 2.34
C ALA A 14 20.41 23.09 1.13
N ASP A 15 19.70 23.17 0.00
CA ASP A 15 20.16 23.80 -1.23
C ASP A 15 20.04 25.33 -1.20
N THR A 16 19.14 25.88 -0.38
CA THR A 16 19.02 27.33 -0.15
C THR A 16 20.15 27.87 0.73
N LYS A 17 21.31 28.03 0.11
CA LYS A 17 22.53 28.61 0.71
C LYS A 17 22.70 30.08 0.28
N GLY A 18 23.31 30.89 1.14
CA GLY A 18 23.64 32.30 0.85
C GLY A 18 22.94 33.31 1.77
N ILE A 19 23.61 34.44 2.02
CA ILE A 19 23.22 35.48 3.00
C ILE A 19 21.87 36.12 2.67
N PHE A 20 21.50 36.23 1.39
CA PHE A 20 20.24 36.85 0.96
C PHE A 20 19.02 35.92 1.02
N LYS A 21 19.20 34.65 1.39
CA LYS A 21 18.13 33.63 1.38
C LYS A 21 17.42 33.46 2.72
N GLY A 22 17.61 34.37 3.68
CA GLY A 22 17.04 34.26 5.03
C GLY A 22 15.51 34.12 5.07
N LYS A 23 14.78 34.91 4.27
CA LYS A 23 13.31 34.81 4.19
C LYS A 23 12.84 33.48 3.60
N GLU A 24 13.50 33.02 2.55
CA GLU A 24 13.18 31.76 1.86
C GLU A 24 13.46 30.55 2.77
N ARG A 25 14.61 30.54 3.46
CA ARG A 25 14.93 29.52 4.47
C ARG A 25 13.91 29.46 5.60
N LYS A 26 13.45 30.62 6.09
CA LYS A 26 12.44 30.68 7.15
C LYS A 26 11.10 30.10 6.67
N ALA A 27 10.65 30.48 5.48
CA ALA A 27 9.43 29.93 4.88
C ALA A 27 9.50 28.40 4.69
N LEU A 28 10.62 27.90 4.16
CA LEU A 28 10.85 26.45 4.00
C LEU A 28 10.86 25.72 5.33
N THR A 29 11.47 26.30 6.37
CA THR A 29 11.50 25.70 7.71
C THR A 29 10.10 25.61 8.33
N GLU A 30 9.29 26.68 8.22
CA GLU A 30 7.91 26.68 8.69
C GLU A 30 7.05 25.65 7.93
N GLN A 31 7.24 25.53 6.62
CA GLN A 31 6.54 24.54 5.81
C GLN A 31 6.92 23.11 6.23
N ILE A 32 8.22 22.83 6.45
CA ILE A 32 8.70 21.54 6.96
C ILE A 32 8.04 21.22 8.31
N GLN A 33 8.03 22.16 9.25
CA GLN A 33 7.44 21.96 10.57
C GLN A 33 5.93 21.66 10.50
N ARG A 34 5.19 22.39 9.64
CA ARG A 34 3.76 22.14 9.42
C ARG A 34 3.54 20.74 8.85
N THR A 35 4.29 20.37 7.81
CA THR A 35 4.20 19.04 7.20
C THR A 35 4.59 17.93 8.18
N GLU A 36 5.63 18.11 9.01
CA GLU A 36 6.01 17.14 10.04
C GLU A 36 4.90 16.97 11.09
N LYS A 37 4.25 18.06 11.49
CA LYS A 37 3.12 18.02 12.42
C LYS A 37 1.92 17.27 11.83
N GLU A 38 1.55 17.57 10.58
CA GLU A 38 0.46 16.86 9.87
C GLU A 38 0.77 15.37 9.74
N ILE A 39 2.02 15.00 9.42
CA ILE A 39 2.44 13.60 9.35
C ILE A 39 2.30 12.94 10.72
N ALA A 40 2.75 13.59 11.81
CA ALA A 40 2.65 13.05 13.15
C ALA A 40 1.19 12.83 13.58
N GLU A 41 0.30 13.80 13.32
CA GLU A 41 -1.13 13.68 13.60
C GLU A 41 -1.80 12.56 12.80
N ASN A 42 -1.41 12.38 11.54
CA ASN A 42 -1.93 11.29 10.71
C ASN A 42 -1.43 9.92 11.19
N LEU A 43 -0.16 9.83 11.61
CA LEU A 43 0.42 8.60 12.17
C LEU A 43 -0.22 8.24 13.52
N ASP A 44 -0.56 9.22 14.34
CA ASP A 44 -1.23 9.03 15.63
C ASP A 44 -2.65 8.45 15.47
N LYS A 45 -3.39 8.90 14.45
CA LYS A 45 -4.75 8.42 14.14
C LYS A 45 -4.78 7.05 13.45
N LEU A 46 -3.67 6.64 12.85
CA LEU A 46 -3.61 5.45 11.99
C LEU A 46 -3.97 4.14 12.72
N PRO A 47 -3.52 3.87 13.96
CA PRO A 47 -3.94 2.69 14.71
C PRO A 47 -5.46 2.62 14.92
N ASP A 48 -6.12 3.74 15.18
CA ASP A 48 -7.56 3.76 15.43
C ASP A 48 -8.35 3.52 14.15
N VAL A 49 -7.96 4.15 13.04
CA VAL A 49 -8.53 3.86 11.71
C VAL A 49 -8.37 2.39 11.34
N LEU A 50 -7.21 1.78 11.62
CA LEU A 50 -6.99 0.36 11.36
C LEU A 50 -7.86 -0.55 12.21
N LYS A 51 -8.06 -0.23 13.50
CA LYS A 51 -8.95 -0.98 14.40
C LYS A 51 -10.41 -0.91 13.95
N GLU A 52 -10.87 0.26 13.53
CA GLU A 52 -12.20 0.45 12.93
C GLU A 52 -12.37 -0.44 11.70
N ASP A 53 -11.34 -0.51 10.86
CA ASP A 53 -11.33 -1.33 9.64
C ASP A 53 -11.06 -2.83 9.91
N GLY A 54 -10.91 -3.21 11.18
CA GLY A 54 -10.81 -4.59 11.67
C GLY A 54 -9.39 -5.15 11.81
N TYR A 55 -8.36 -4.34 11.59
CA TYR A 55 -6.96 -4.76 11.77
C TYR A 55 -6.47 -4.43 13.19
N PRO A 56 -5.75 -5.35 13.85
CA PRO A 56 -5.27 -5.14 15.22
C PRO A 56 -4.15 -4.09 15.31
N ASP A 57 -3.29 -4.01 14.29
CA ASP A 57 -2.16 -3.10 14.22
C ASP A 57 -1.70 -2.86 12.76
N VAL A 58 -0.76 -1.94 12.59
CA VAL A 58 -0.14 -1.59 11.29
C VAL A 58 0.56 -2.79 10.66
N GLN A 59 1.17 -3.66 11.45
CA GLN A 59 1.95 -4.78 10.95
C GLN A 59 1.04 -5.84 10.31
N ALA A 60 -0.12 -6.13 10.92
CA ALA A 60 -1.15 -7.02 10.39
C ALA A 60 -1.74 -6.48 9.07
N PHE A 61 -1.99 -5.18 9.01
CA PHE A 61 -2.38 -4.51 7.77
C PHE A 61 -1.31 -4.65 6.69
N MET A 62 -0.05 -4.30 7.00
CA MET A 62 1.06 -4.36 6.05
C MET A 62 1.35 -5.78 5.56
N ALA A 63 1.21 -6.79 6.42
CA ALA A 63 1.36 -8.19 6.03
C ALA A 63 0.29 -8.61 5.00
N THR A 64 -0.95 -8.13 5.18
CA THR A 64 -2.06 -8.39 4.26
C THR A 64 -1.87 -7.63 2.95
N TYR A 65 -1.46 -6.36 3.03
CA TYR A 65 -1.17 -5.50 1.89
C TYR A 65 -0.08 -6.09 0.99
N ARG A 66 1.06 -6.51 1.54
CA ARG A 66 2.14 -7.13 0.76
C ARG A 66 1.70 -8.42 0.07
N LYS A 67 0.87 -9.23 0.73
CA LYS A 67 0.28 -10.43 0.10
C LYS A 67 -0.66 -10.06 -1.05
N ALA A 68 -1.44 -9.00 -0.90
CA ALA A 68 -2.33 -8.50 -1.94
C ALA A 68 -1.53 -7.96 -3.15
N GLU A 69 -0.47 -7.19 -2.90
CA GLU A 69 0.45 -6.72 -3.96
C GLU A 69 1.02 -7.88 -4.77
N ALA A 70 1.51 -8.94 -4.12
CA ALA A 70 2.05 -10.11 -4.80
C ALA A 70 1.02 -10.80 -5.71
N VAL A 71 -0.25 -10.85 -5.30
CA VAL A 71 -1.33 -11.43 -6.13
C VAL A 71 -1.58 -10.58 -7.39
N VAL A 72 -1.59 -9.26 -7.26
CA VAL A 72 -1.77 -8.35 -8.38
C VAL A 72 -0.56 -8.38 -9.30
N GLU A 73 0.65 -8.38 -8.73
CA GLU A 73 1.89 -8.44 -9.49
C GLU A 73 1.99 -9.75 -10.28
N GLN A 74 1.66 -10.88 -9.67
CA GLN A 74 1.63 -12.17 -10.35
C GLN A 74 0.64 -12.15 -11.53
N TYR A 75 -0.56 -11.63 -11.33
CA TYR A 75 -1.53 -11.48 -12.41
C TYR A 75 -1.00 -10.62 -13.57
N ASN A 76 -0.35 -9.50 -13.25
CA ASN A 76 0.23 -8.62 -14.28
C ASN A 76 1.35 -9.32 -15.05
N ARG A 77 2.20 -10.10 -14.37
CA ARG A 77 3.23 -10.92 -15.02
C ARG A 77 2.64 -11.99 -15.92
N ASP A 78 1.63 -12.71 -15.44
CA ASP A 78 0.94 -13.74 -16.22
C ASP A 78 0.25 -13.14 -17.45
N LEU A 79 -0.35 -11.95 -17.30
CA LEU A 79 -0.98 -11.22 -18.39
C LEU A 79 0.05 -10.80 -19.43
N ALA A 80 1.17 -10.23 -19.01
CA ALA A 80 2.26 -9.84 -19.92
C ALA A 80 2.88 -11.06 -20.63
N ALA A 81 3.05 -12.18 -19.93
CA ALA A 81 3.54 -13.43 -20.53
C ALA A 81 2.56 -13.97 -21.57
N TRP A 82 1.25 -13.95 -21.27
CA TRP A 82 0.20 -14.33 -22.21
C TRP A 82 0.17 -13.42 -23.44
N GLU A 83 0.25 -12.10 -23.26
CA GLU A 83 0.30 -11.13 -24.36
C GLU A 83 1.51 -11.37 -25.28
N ARG A 84 2.68 -11.64 -24.71
CA ARG A 84 3.87 -12.02 -25.47
C ARG A 84 3.65 -13.32 -26.25
N GLN A 85 3.13 -14.36 -25.61
CA GLN A 85 2.85 -15.64 -26.25
C GLN A 85 1.85 -15.50 -27.41
N VAL A 86 0.80 -14.70 -27.26
CA VAL A 86 -0.19 -14.42 -28.31
C VAL A 86 0.40 -13.63 -29.47
N ARG A 87 1.33 -12.71 -29.18
CA ARG A 87 2.02 -11.90 -30.20
C ARG A 87 3.05 -12.70 -30.99
N GLU A 88 3.82 -13.57 -30.32
CA GLU A 88 4.84 -14.42 -30.94
C GLU A 88 4.22 -15.60 -31.71
N LYS A 89 3.19 -16.24 -31.17
CA LYS A 89 2.45 -17.32 -31.83
C LYS A 89 1.38 -16.74 -32.75
N GLN A 90 1.79 -16.18 -33.89
CA GLN A 90 0.93 -15.55 -34.90
C GLN A 90 -0.09 -16.50 -35.61
N LYS A 91 -0.46 -17.65 -35.04
CA LYS A 91 -1.49 -18.54 -35.61
C LYS A 91 -2.85 -18.31 -34.93
N PRO A 92 -3.89 -17.85 -35.66
CA PRO A 92 -5.21 -17.54 -35.08
C PRO A 92 -5.82 -18.70 -34.29
N ALA A 93 -5.63 -19.94 -34.73
CA ALA A 93 -6.14 -21.14 -34.07
C ALA A 93 -5.54 -21.42 -32.66
N GLN A 94 -4.34 -20.92 -32.35
CA GLN A 94 -3.74 -21.05 -31.01
C GLN A 94 -4.10 -19.86 -30.09
N LYS A 95 -4.49 -18.72 -30.67
CA LYS A 95 -4.95 -17.54 -29.91
C LYS A 95 -6.26 -17.80 -29.19
N GLU A 96 -7.18 -18.56 -29.78
CA GLU A 96 -8.45 -18.97 -29.14
C GLU A 96 -8.25 -20.02 -28.03
N GLN A 97 -7.16 -20.80 -28.10
CA GLN A 97 -6.89 -21.86 -27.11
C GLN A 97 -6.15 -21.33 -25.86
N ALA A 98 -5.35 -20.28 -26.00
CA ALA A 98 -4.66 -19.65 -24.88
C ALA A 98 -5.63 -18.76 -24.08
N LYS A 99 -6.28 -19.33 -23.05
CA LYS A 99 -7.15 -18.56 -22.15
C LYS A 99 -6.32 -17.51 -21.38
N PRO A 100 -6.71 -16.23 -21.39
CA PRO A 100 -6.03 -15.21 -20.60
C PRO A 100 -6.24 -15.46 -19.09
N PRO A 101 -5.33 -14.96 -18.24
CA PRO A 101 -5.53 -15.00 -16.80
C PRO A 101 -6.80 -14.22 -16.41
N ARG A 102 -7.58 -14.78 -15.48
CA ARG A 102 -8.90 -14.23 -15.10
C ARG A 102 -8.77 -13.20 -13.98
N ARG A 103 -9.45 -12.06 -14.12
CA ARG A 103 -9.51 -11.04 -13.05
C ARG A 103 -10.34 -11.47 -11.85
N GLU A 104 -11.35 -12.30 -12.07
CA GLU A 104 -12.23 -12.79 -11.00
C GLU A 104 -11.49 -13.62 -9.94
N SER A 105 -10.47 -14.39 -10.34
CA SER A 105 -9.65 -15.16 -9.39
C SER A 105 -8.79 -14.24 -8.53
N VAL A 106 -8.26 -13.15 -9.09
CA VAL A 106 -7.54 -12.10 -8.37
C VAL A 106 -8.47 -11.42 -7.36
N LEU A 107 -9.63 -10.95 -7.79
CA LEU A 107 -10.60 -10.30 -6.91
C LEU A 107 -11.05 -11.21 -5.76
N LYS A 108 -11.31 -12.49 -6.05
CA LYS A 108 -11.64 -13.48 -5.02
C LYS A 108 -10.50 -13.66 -4.02
N ARG A 109 -9.26 -13.76 -4.50
CA ARG A 109 -8.07 -13.91 -3.65
C ARG A 109 -7.81 -12.68 -2.79
N LEU A 110 -7.98 -11.48 -3.34
CA LEU A 110 -7.87 -10.23 -2.59
C LEU A 110 -8.93 -10.12 -1.50
N ARG A 111 -10.19 -10.46 -1.80
CA ARG A 111 -11.26 -10.50 -0.80
C ARG A 111 -10.99 -11.51 0.31
N GLN A 112 -10.43 -12.67 -0.03
CA GLN A 112 -10.01 -13.67 0.94
C GLN A 112 -8.90 -13.13 1.85
N LEU A 113 -7.85 -12.53 1.30
CA LEU A 113 -6.75 -11.94 2.07
C LEU A 113 -7.24 -10.83 3.02
N GLN A 114 -8.14 -9.97 2.55
CA GLN A 114 -8.74 -8.93 3.39
C GLN A 114 -9.54 -9.53 4.55
N ALA A 115 -10.32 -10.58 4.30
CA ALA A 115 -11.07 -11.27 5.35
C ALA A 115 -10.14 -11.97 6.37
N GLU A 116 -9.04 -12.56 5.92
CA GLU A 116 -8.03 -13.18 6.79
C GLU A 116 -7.32 -12.14 7.66
N GLY A 117 -6.94 -10.99 7.10
CA GLY A 117 -6.27 -9.91 7.81
C GLY A 117 -7.14 -9.25 8.88
N ARG A 118 -8.44 -9.04 8.58
CA ARG A 118 -9.42 -8.46 9.51
C ARG A 118 -9.86 -9.41 10.64
N ARG A 119 -9.69 -10.73 10.47
CA ARG A 119 -10.17 -11.76 11.41
C ARG A 119 -9.21 -12.08 12.54
N GLN A 120 -8.02 -11.48 12.60
CA GLN A 120 -7.05 -11.74 13.67
C GLN A 120 -7.42 -11.11 15.03
N LYS A 121 -8.68 -10.75 15.27
CA LYS A 121 -9.14 -10.51 16.64
C LYS A 121 -9.08 -11.83 17.40
N PRO A 122 -8.39 -11.93 18.55
CA PRO A 122 -8.51 -13.11 19.39
C PRO A 122 -9.99 -13.27 19.73
N LYS A 123 -10.59 -14.42 19.40
CA LYS A 123 -11.91 -14.77 19.92
C LYS A 123 -11.84 -14.58 21.44
N PRO A 124 -12.80 -13.86 22.08
CA PRO A 124 -12.82 -13.82 23.53
C PRO A 124 -12.88 -15.26 24.01
N LYS A 125 -11.84 -15.70 24.74
CA LYS A 125 -11.88 -16.96 25.47
C LYS A 125 -13.01 -16.80 26.48
N THR A 126 -14.16 -17.40 26.21
CA THR A 126 -15.16 -17.66 27.24
C THR A 126 -14.47 -18.52 28.28
N HIS A 127 -14.01 -17.91 29.37
CA HIS A 127 -13.70 -18.65 30.58
C HIS A 127 -15.05 -19.15 31.10
N ASP A 128 -15.33 -20.39 30.77
CA ASP A 128 -16.29 -21.22 31.49
C ASP A 128 -15.77 -21.31 32.93
N ARG A 129 -16.25 -20.41 33.79
CA ARG A 129 -16.09 -20.51 35.23
C ARG A 129 -17.38 -21.14 35.74
N GLU A 130 -17.27 -22.44 35.98
CA GLU A 130 -17.91 -23.23 37.03
C GLU A 130 -19.35 -22.87 37.42
N ARG A 131 -20.24 -23.87 37.28
CA ARG A 131 -21.32 -24.10 38.23
C ARG A 131 -21.49 -25.58 38.52
#